data_AF-A0A812R2W5-F1
#
_entry.id   AF-A0A812R2W5-F1
#
_cell.length_a   1.000
_cell.length_b   1.000
_cell.length_c   1.000
_cell.angle_alpha   90.00
_cell.angle_beta   90.00
_cell.angle_gamma   90.00
#
_symmetry.space_group_name_H-M   'P 1'
#
loop_
_entity.id
_entity.type
_entity.pdbx_description
1 polymer ?
#
loop_
_entity_poly.entity_id
_entity_poly.type
_entity_poly.pdbx_seq_one_letter_code
_entity_poly.pdbx_strand_id
1 'polypeptide(L)'
;MVIPMPAIGALDGQPSEYALSRRSWVKCVLLLQSLLCVARLVVFLDIFGSYMMGFMLVLGYLGIREDIRVDLLCAWGMVCLMIGTQDAVLFIHSLVNPNFPLSSPQSSTEATIQIVVFFSMVGVTLLGVPLAWWLFQDWVAREPPPRPGHRGQRRARLDHAGVDEFRYTEHSGTADVAVPFTAFIGQARRLS
;
A
#
# COMPACT_ATOMS: atom_id res chain seq x y z
N MET A 1 15.37 19.31 9.11
CA MET A 1 15.88 17.97 9.46
C MET A 1 15.44 17.03 8.34
N VAL A 2 16.35 16.74 7.40
CA VAL A 2 16.08 15.87 6.26
C VAL A 2 16.27 14.45 6.77
N ILE A 3 15.18 13.75 7.03
CA ILE A 3 15.24 12.32 7.33
C ILE A 3 15.56 11.63 6.00
N PRO A 4 16.73 10.98 5.83
CA PRO A 4 16.99 10.20 4.64
C PRO A 4 15.93 9.10 4.60
N MET A 5 14.93 9.23 3.73
CA MET A 5 14.07 8.10 3.45
C MET A 5 14.96 7.02 2.84
N PRO A 6 14.88 5.76 3.30
CA PRO A 6 15.56 4.68 2.63
C PRO A 6 15.19 4.78 1.17
N ALA A 7 16.18 4.75 0.27
CA ALA A 7 15.91 4.63 -1.15
C ALA A 7 14.98 3.42 -1.28
N ILE A 8 13.71 3.68 -1.57
CA ILE A 8 12.77 2.67 -2.00
C ILE A 8 13.37 2.27 -3.34
N GLY A 9 14.30 1.31 -3.28
CA GLY A 9 15.01 0.82 -4.44
C GLY A 9 13.91 0.47 -5.41
N ALA A 10 13.94 1.09 -6.58
CA ALA A 10 13.05 0.72 -7.64
C ALA A 10 13.14 -0.80 -7.72
N LEU A 11 12.02 -1.47 -7.44
CA LEU A 11 11.93 -2.92 -7.52
C LEU A 11 11.92 -3.27 -9.01
N ASP A 12 13.07 -3.05 -9.64
CA ASP A 12 13.37 -3.21 -11.07
C ASP A 12 13.54 -4.71 -11.39
N GLY A 13 12.56 -5.51 -10.95
CA GLY A 13 12.37 -6.88 -11.38
C GLY A 13 11.41 -6.91 -12.57
N GLN A 14 11.63 -7.84 -13.49
CA GLN A 14 10.64 -8.11 -14.53
C GLN A 14 9.29 -8.47 -13.89
N PRO A 15 8.16 -7.93 -14.37
CA PRO A 15 6.86 -8.21 -13.79
C PRO A 15 6.53 -9.70 -13.88
N SER A 16 5.98 -10.22 -12.80
CA SER A 16 5.49 -11.60 -12.74
C SER A 16 4.50 -11.94 -13.83
N GLU A 17 4.55 -13.17 -14.35
CA GLU A 17 3.44 -13.75 -15.13
C GLU A 17 2.11 -13.69 -14.36
N TYR A 18 2.16 -13.91 -13.03
CA TYR A 18 0.98 -13.76 -12.17
C TYR A 18 0.46 -12.32 -12.15
N ALA A 19 1.32 -11.34 -11.92
CA ALA A 19 0.96 -9.92 -11.96
C ALA A 19 0.39 -9.50 -13.33
N LEU A 20 0.99 -9.99 -14.42
CA LEU A 20 0.51 -9.76 -15.79
C LEU A 20 -0.90 -10.35 -16.00
N SER A 21 -1.18 -11.55 -15.49
CA SER A 21 -2.50 -12.18 -15.57
C SER A 21 -3.58 -11.42 -14.78
N ARG A 22 -3.19 -10.72 -13.71
CA ARG A 22 -4.09 -9.93 -12.86
C ARG A 22 -4.31 -8.50 -13.37
N ARG A 23 -3.58 -8.07 -14.40
CA ARG A 23 -3.71 -6.72 -14.99
C ARG A 23 -5.15 -6.38 -15.39
N SER A 24 -5.89 -7.33 -15.95
CA SER A 24 -7.29 -7.13 -16.35
C SER A 24 -8.21 -6.87 -15.16
N TRP A 25 -7.98 -7.54 -14.03
CA TRP A 25 -8.72 -7.34 -12.78
C TRP A 25 -8.50 -5.94 -12.22
N VAL A 26 -7.25 -5.49 -12.14
CA VAL A 26 -6.93 -4.13 -11.66
C VAL A 26 -7.57 -3.09 -12.57
N LYS A 27 -7.49 -3.25 -13.90
CA LYS A 27 -8.18 -2.38 -14.87
C LYS A 27 -9.70 -2.35 -14.65
N CYS A 28 -10.33 -3.50 -14.41
CA CYS A 28 -11.77 -3.59 -14.15
C CYS A 28 -12.15 -2.79 -12.89
N VAL A 29 -11.38 -2.94 -11.81
CA VAL A 29 -11.61 -2.17 -10.57
C VAL A 29 -11.42 -0.68 -10.80
N LEU A 30 -10.37 -0.25 -11.51
CA LEU A 30 -10.20 1.18 -11.83
C LEU A 30 -11.35 1.74 -12.68
N LEU A 31 -11.89 0.96 -13.62
CA LEU A 31 -13.06 1.38 -14.40
C LEU A 31 -14.31 1.50 -13.52
N LEU A 32 -14.54 0.59 -12.58
CA LEU A 32 -15.64 0.70 -11.63
C LEU A 32 -15.45 1.90 -10.70
N GLN A 33 -14.23 2.14 -10.21
CA GLN A 33 -13.89 3.29 -9.38
C GLN A 33 -14.09 4.61 -10.15
N SER A 34 -13.76 4.67 -11.45
CA SER A 34 -13.96 5.88 -12.25
C SER A 34 -15.43 6.17 -12.50
N LEU A 35 -16.23 5.15 -12.81
CA LEU A 35 -17.69 5.29 -12.93
C LEU A 35 -18.33 5.76 -11.63
N LEU A 36 -17.92 5.18 -10.49
CA LEU A 36 -18.41 5.59 -9.18
C LEU A 36 -17.92 7.00 -8.82
N CYS A 37 -16.70 7.39 -9.17
CA CYS A 37 -16.21 8.75 -8.94
C CYS A 37 -17.07 9.80 -9.68
N VAL A 38 -17.43 9.52 -10.95
CA VAL A 38 -18.35 10.38 -11.72
C VAL A 38 -19.75 10.37 -11.11
N ALA A 39 -20.26 9.20 -10.71
CA ALA A 39 -21.55 9.10 -10.03
C ALA A 39 -21.57 9.90 -8.72
N ARG A 40 -20.48 9.89 -7.93
CA ARG A 40 -20.33 10.70 -6.71
C ARG A 40 -20.46 12.18 -7.00
N LEU A 41 -19.76 12.63 -8.04
CA LEU A 41 -19.71 14.03 -8.41
C LEU A 41 -21.09 14.53 -8.87
N VAL A 42 -21.84 13.70 -9.61
CA VAL A 42 -23.17 14.06 -10.11
C VAL A 42 -24.26 13.95 -9.03
N VAL A 43 -24.25 12.89 -8.21
CA VAL A 43 -25.33 12.61 -7.24
C VAL A 43 -25.14 13.38 -5.93
N PHE A 44 -23.91 13.46 -5.41
CA PHE A 44 -23.64 14.07 -4.10
C PHE A 44 -23.05 15.47 -4.18
N LEU A 45 -22.63 15.93 -5.37
CA LEU A 45 -21.91 17.20 -5.57
C LEU A 45 -20.69 17.35 -4.64
N ASP A 46 -20.12 16.24 -4.18
CA ASP A 46 -18.98 16.19 -3.26
C ASP A 46 -17.66 16.32 -4.03
N ILE A 47 -17.27 17.57 -4.30
CA ILE A 47 -16.07 17.90 -5.08
C ILE A 47 -14.79 17.38 -4.39
N PHE A 48 -14.71 17.48 -3.07
CA PHE A 48 -13.49 17.11 -2.34
C PHE A 48 -13.31 15.59 -2.29
N GLY A 49 -14.38 14.84 -2.02
CA GLY A 49 -14.35 13.37 -2.06
C GLY A 49 -13.98 12.85 -3.45
N SER A 50 -14.61 13.39 -4.50
CA SER A 50 -14.29 13.02 -5.89
C SER A 50 -12.86 13.39 -6.29
N TYR A 51 -12.31 14.50 -5.78
CA TYR A 51 -10.91 14.88 -6.02
C TYR A 51 -9.92 13.86 -5.42
N MET A 52 -10.11 13.46 -4.16
CA MET A 52 -9.26 12.46 -3.50
C MET A 52 -9.37 11.09 -4.19
N MET A 53 -10.57 10.70 -4.61
CA MET A 53 -10.79 9.49 -5.40
C MET A 53 -10.15 9.58 -6.80
N GLY A 54 -10.12 10.76 -7.41
CA GLY A 54 -9.39 11.05 -8.64
C GLY A 54 -7.87 10.83 -8.48
N PHE A 55 -7.28 11.31 -7.39
CA PHE A 55 -5.87 11.06 -7.10
C PHE A 55 -5.55 9.56 -6.95
N MET A 56 -6.42 8.83 -6.27
CA MET A 56 -6.33 7.37 -6.17
C MET A 56 -6.38 6.69 -7.55
N LEU A 57 -7.27 7.12 -8.45
CA LEU A 57 -7.35 6.60 -9.82
C LEU A 57 -6.06 6.85 -10.61
N VAL A 58 -5.47 8.04 -10.49
CA VAL A 58 -4.21 8.38 -11.16
C VAL A 58 -3.09 7.46 -10.68
N LEU A 59 -2.96 7.23 -9.37
CA LEU A 59 -1.97 6.30 -8.82
C LEU A 59 -2.13 4.88 -9.36
N GLY A 60 -3.36 4.34 -9.35
CA GLY A 60 -3.63 3.01 -9.89
C GLY A 60 -3.36 2.92 -11.39
N TYR A 61 -3.68 3.97 -12.15
CA TYR A 61 -3.41 4.04 -13.59
C TYR A 61 -1.92 4.08 -13.90
N LEU A 62 -1.14 4.88 -13.16
CA LEU A 62 0.32 4.94 -13.29
C LEU A 62 0.95 3.56 -13.00
N GLY A 63 0.48 2.86 -11.96
CA GLY A 63 0.91 1.50 -11.65
C GLY A 63 0.72 0.52 -12.80
N ILE A 64 -0.38 0.62 -13.56
CA ILE A 64 -0.65 -0.28 -14.70
C ILE A 64 0.09 0.14 -15.98
N ARG A 65 0.39 1.43 -16.14
CA ARG A 65 1.01 1.98 -17.37
C ARG A 65 2.48 1.61 -17.47
N GLU A 66 3.21 1.62 -16.36
CA GLU A 66 4.66 1.36 -16.28
C GLU A 66 4.96 -0.12 -15.98
N ASP A 67 4.56 -1.06 -16.85
CA ASP A 67 4.87 -2.50 -16.69
C ASP A 67 4.55 -3.11 -15.30
N ILE A 68 3.42 -2.71 -14.69
CA ILE A 68 2.92 -3.22 -13.40
C ILE A 68 3.96 -3.04 -12.27
N ARG A 69 4.21 -1.78 -11.91
CA ARG A 69 4.99 -1.45 -10.72
C ARG A 69 4.21 -1.81 -9.46
N VAL A 70 4.63 -2.89 -8.81
CA VAL A 70 4.01 -3.41 -7.57
C VAL A 70 4.01 -2.34 -6.48
N ASP A 71 5.07 -1.54 -6.36
CA ASP A 71 5.20 -0.47 -5.36
C ASP A 71 4.08 0.57 -5.48
N LEU A 72 3.79 1.01 -6.71
CA LEU A 72 2.72 1.97 -6.99
C LEU A 72 1.35 1.35 -6.72
N LEU A 73 1.18 0.06 -7.03
CA LEU A 73 -0.07 -0.66 -6.76
C LEU A 73 -0.28 -0.92 -5.25
N CYS A 74 0.79 -1.14 -4.49
CA CYS A 74 0.75 -1.21 -3.03
C CYS A 74 0.38 0.16 -2.43
N ALA A 75 1.00 1.24 -2.92
CA ALA A 75 0.64 2.60 -2.52
C ALA A 75 -0.83 2.91 -2.86
N TRP A 76 -1.29 2.54 -4.07
CA TRP A 76 -2.69 2.64 -4.47
C TRP A 76 -3.62 1.85 -3.54
N GLY A 77 -3.28 0.62 -3.18
CA GLY A 77 -4.04 -0.21 -2.23
C GLY A 77 -4.11 0.42 -0.84
N MET A 78 -3.04 1.03 -0.34
CA MET A 78 -3.03 1.75 0.93
C MET A 78 -3.92 3.00 0.89
N VAL A 79 -3.87 3.76 -0.21
CA VAL A 79 -4.77 4.91 -0.43
C VAL A 79 -6.23 4.44 -0.50
N CYS A 80 -6.50 3.33 -1.19
CA CYS A 80 -7.82 2.70 -1.22
C CYS A 80 -8.32 2.36 0.20
N LEU A 81 -7.45 1.81 1.05
CA LEU A 81 -7.81 1.50 2.44
C LEU A 81 -8.16 2.76 3.22
N MET A 82 -7.36 3.83 3.12
CA MET A 82 -7.61 5.08 3.82
C MET A 82 -8.92 5.74 3.38
N ILE A 83 -9.12 5.89 2.07
CA ILE A 83 -10.33 6.52 1.50
C ILE A 83 -11.56 5.63 1.77
N GLY A 84 -11.45 4.32 1.52
CA GLY A 84 -12.55 3.39 1.75
C GLY A 84 -12.98 3.34 3.22
N THR A 85 -12.04 3.47 4.17
CA THR A 85 -12.37 3.53 5.60
C THR A 85 -13.08 4.83 5.97
N GLN A 86 -12.65 5.98 5.42
CA GLN A 86 -13.33 7.26 5.62
C GLN A 86 -14.77 7.22 5.09
N ASP A 87 -14.95 6.70 3.87
CA ASP A 87 -16.28 6.53 3.27
C ASP A 87 -17.15 5.56 4.07
N ALA A 88 -16.57 4.48 4.62
CA ALA A 88 -17.30 3.55 5.47
C ALA A 88 -17.78 4.21 6.78
N VAL A 89 -16.97 5.05 7.41
CA VAL A 89 -17.37 5.80 8.62
C VAL A 89 -18.50 6.77 8.30
N LEU A 90 -18.41 7.50 7.19
CA LEU A 90 -19.48 8.40 6.74
C LEU A 90 -20.77 7.62 6.45
N PHE A 91 -20.66 6.46 5.81
CA PHE A 91 -21.80 5.58 5.56
C PHE A 91 -22.47 5.12 6.86
N ILE A 92 -21.69 4.64 7.84
CA ILE A 92 -22.21 4.23 9.15
C ILE A 92 -22.86 5.43 9.86
N HIS A 93 -22.26 6.61 9.80
CA HIS A 93 -22.83 7.82 10.39
C HIS A 93 -24.19 8.17 9.76
N SER A 94 -24.31 8.09 8.43
CA SER A 94 -25.57 8.27 7.72
C SER A 94 -26.63 7.23 8.08
N LEU A 95 -26.23 6.00 8.39
CA LEU A 95 -27.16 4.94 8.83
C LEU A 95 -27.67 5.15 10.26
N VAL A 96 -26.84 5.67 11.16
CA VAL A 96 -27.19 5.85 12.58
C VAL A 96 -28.02 7.12 12.81
N ASN A 97 -27.88 8.13 11.95
CA ASN A 97 -28.63 9.38 12.12
C ASN A 97 -30.11 9.20 11.74
N PRO A 98 -31.06 9.44 12.69
CA PRO A 98 -32.49 9.24 12.46
C PRO A 98 -33.11 10.23 11.46
N ASN A 99 -32.36 11.27 11.09
CA ASN A 99 -32.77 12.24 10.08
C ASN A 99 -32.72 11.70 8.65
N PHE A 100 -32.22 10.47 8.46
CA PHE A 100 -32.24 9.81 7.15
C PHE A 100 -33.56 9.04 7.01
N PRO A 101 -34.45 9.40 6.06
CA PRO A 101 -35.78 8.78 5.90
C PRO A 101 -35.67 7.40 5.22
N LEU A 102 -34.93 6.47 5.83
CA LEU A 102 -34.72 5.12 5.33
C LEU A 102 -36.00 4.26 5.41
N SER A 103 -36.97 4.66 6.21
CA SER A 103 -38.17 3.86 6.55
C SER A 103 -39.49 4.61 6.36
N SER A 104 -39.52 5.62 5.47
CA SER A 104 -40.78 6.12 4.96
C SER A 104 -41.29 5.16 3.88
N PRO A 105 -42.47 4.54 3.99
CA PRO A 105 -43.04 3.69 2.93
C PRO A 105 -43.37 4.46 1.64
N GLN A 106 -43.22 5.79 1.67
CA GLN A 106 -43.29 6.68 0.52
C GLN A 106 -41.89 7.13 0.06
N SER A 107 -40.85 6.35 0.36
CA SER A 107 -39.46 6.72 0.10
C SER A 107 -39.23 6.93 -1.39
N SER A 108 -38.70 8.11 -1.69
CA SER A 108 -38.25 8.52 -3.02
C SER A 108 -37.21 7.51 -3.52
N THR A 109 -37.39 7.02 -4.75
CA THR A 109 -36.39 6.21 -5.48
C THR A 109 -34.96 6.76 -5.39
N GLU A 110 -34.83 8.07 -5.21
CA GLU A 110 -33.58 8.78 -4.95
C GLU A 110 -32.82 8.25 -3.71
N ALA A 111 -33.51 7.99 -2.59
CA ALA A 111 -32.87 7.52 -1.36
C ALA A 111 -32.27 6.11 -1.56
N THR A 112 -32.98 5.23 -2.27
CA THR A 112 -32.45 3.89 -2.63
C THR A 112 -31.22 4.01 -3.51
N ILE A 113 -31.25 4.88 -4.52
CA ILE A 113 -30.10 5.11 -5.40
C ILE A 113 -28.90 5.62 -4.60
N GLN A 114 -29.10 6.58 -3.70
CA GLN A 114 -28.01 7.13 -2.86
C GLN A 114 -27.35 6.04 -2.00
N ILE A 115 -28.14 5.17 -1.35
CA ILE A 115 -27.62 4.07 -0.52
C ILE A 115 -26.85 3.08 -1.37
N VAL A 116 -27.38 2.68 -2.52
CA VAL A 116 -26.73 1.73 -3.43
C VAL A 116 -25.40 2.31 -3.92
N VAL A 117 -25.37 3.59 -4.30
CA VAL A 117 -24.16 4.27 -4.77
C VAL A 117 -23.12 4.37 -3.65
N PHE A 118 -23.51 4.76 -2.43
CA PHE A 118 -22.61 4.80 -1.26
C PHE A 118 -22.03 3.43 -0.92
N PHE A 119 -22.88 2.41 -0.84
CA PHE A 119 -22.45 1.04 -0.56
C PHE A 119 -21.49 0.53 -1.64
N SER A 120 -21.81 0.79 -2.91
CA SER A 120 -20.95 0.40 -4.03
C SER A 120 -19.59 1.11 -3.98
N MET A 121 -19.55 2.39 -3.57
CA MET A 121 -18.29 3.14 -3.39
C MET A 121 -17.39 2.48 -2.36
N VAL A 122 -17.91 2.20 -1.16
CA VAL A 122 -17.13 1.56 -0.09
C VAL A 122 -16.64 0.19 -0.56
N GLY A 123 -17.51 -0.62 -1.15
CA GLY A 123 -17.18 -1.96 -1.62
C GLY A 123 -16.10 -1.97 -2.70
N VAL A 124 -16.26 -1.16 -3.76
CA VAL A 124 -15.33 -1.12 -4.89
C VAL A 124 -13.99 -0.49 -4.50
N THR A 125 -13.99 0.51 -3.62
CA THR A 125 -12.76 1.15 -3.14
C THR A 125 -11.95 0.17 -2.29
N LEU A 126 -12.60 -0.54 -1.35
CA LEU A 126 -11.92 -1.54 -0.53
C LEU A 126 -11.46 -2.77 -1.31
N LEU A 127 -12.06 -3.07 -2.46
CA LEU A 127 -11.63 -4.18 -3.34
C LEU A 127 -10.19 -3.99 -3.87
N GLY A 128 -9.70 -2.75 -3.93
CA GLY A 128 -8.30 -2.47 -4.28
C GLY A 128 -7.29 -3.02 -3.28
N VAL A 129 -7.65 -3.13 -2.00
CA VAL A 129 -6.78 -3.59 -0.91
C VAL A 129 -6.36 -5.06 -1.07
N PRO A 130 -7.28 -6.05 -1.17
CA PRO A 130 -6.89 -7.44 -1.35
C PRO A 130 -6.15 -7.68 -2.68
N LEU A 131 -6.48 -6.92 -3.74
CA LEU A 131 -5.76 -7.00 -5.01
C LEU A 131 -4.29 -6.56 -4.85
N ALA A 132 -4.05 -5.42 -4.19
CA ALA A 132 -2.70 -4.95 -3.91
C ALA A 132 -1.94 -5.94 -3.01
N TRP A 133 -2.62 -6.50 -2.00
CA TRP A 133 -2.03 -7.50 -1.11
C TRP A 133 -1.61 -8.78 -1.84
N TRP A 134 -2.45 -9.32 -2.74
CA TRP A 134 -2.08 -10.52 -3.51
C TRP A 134 -0.92 -10.27 -4.47
N LEU A 135 -0.84 -9.09 -5.09
CA LEU A 135 0.30 -8.71 -5.91
C LEU A 135 1.58 -8.60 -5.09
N PHE A 136 1.48 -8.03 -3.88
CA PHE A 136 2.60 -7.96 -2.95
C PHE A 136 3.08 -9.36 -2.51
N GLN A 137 2.16 -10.28 -2.20
CA GLN A 137 2.51 -11.65 -1.81
C GLN A 137 3.24 -12.41 -2.93
N ASP A 138 2.78 -12.28 -4.19
CA ASP A 138 3.48 -12.88 -5.33
C ASP A 138 4.87 -12.26 -5.54
N TRP A 139 5.01 -10.95 -5.31
CA TRP A 139 6.30 -10.28 -5.37
C TRP A 139 7.27 -10.79 -4.28
N VAL A 140 6.82 -10.89 -3.02
CA VAL A 140 7.63 -11.43 -1.91
C VAL A 140 8.03 -12.89 -2.15
N ALA A 141 7.13 -13.71 -2.72
CA ALA A 141 7.41 -15.11 -3.00
C ALA A 141 8.52 -15.32 -4.04
N ARG A 142 8.86 -14.28 -4.82
CA ARG A 142 9.90 -14.32 -5.87
C ARG A 142 11.25 -13.79 -5.42
N GLU A 143 11.31 -13.13 -4.26
CA GLU A 143 12.60 -12.72 -3.73
C GLU A 143 13.44 -13.97 -3.47
N PRO A 144 14.62 -14.10 -4.12
CA PRO A 144 15.49 -15.23 -3.86
C PRO A 144 15.82 -15.23 -2.37
N PRO A 145 15.82 -16.40 -1.70
CA PRO A 145 16.13 -16.47 -0.29
C PRO A 145 17.47 -15.76 -0.06
N PRO A 146 17.59 -14.93 1.00
CA PRO A 146 18.80 -14.17 1.26
C PRO A 146 19.98 -15.14 1.22
N ARG A 147 20.89 -14.94 0.26
CA ARG A 147 22.00 -15.87 0.02
C ARG A 147 22.70 -16.12 1.37
N PRO A 148 22.80 -17.37 1.83
CA PRO A 148 23.48 -17.69 3.08
C PRO A 148 24.99 -17.47 2.89
N GLY A 149 25.44 -16.22 2.99
CA GLY A 149 26.82 -15.90 2.62
C GLY A 149 27.15 -14.41 2.59
N HIS A 150 27.32 -13.82 3.77
CA HIS A 150 28.36 -12.80 4.05
C HIS A 150 28.39 -12.40 5.54
N ARG A 151 27.30 -12.63 6.30
CA ARG A 151 27.35 -12.50 7.77
C ARG A 151 28.27 -13.54 8.43
N GLY A 152 28.32 -14.77 7.91
CA GLY A 152 29.26 -15.80 8.37
C GLY A 152 30.73 -15.48 8.04
N GLN A 153 31.00 -14.88 6.87
CA GLN A 153 32.36 -14.50 6.47
C GLN A 153 32.89 -13.30 7.25
N ARG A 154 32.04 -12.33 7.63
CA ARG A 154 32.45 -11.23 8.50
C ARG A 154 32.77 -11.72 9.92
N ARG A 155 31.99 -12.68 10.46
CA ARG A 155 32.28 -13.29 11.76
C ARG A 155 33.57 -14.13 11.73
N ALA A 156 33.75 -14.95 10.70
CA ALA A 156 34.98 -15.73 10.51
C ALA A 156 36.23 -14.87 10.25
N ARG A 157 36.10 -13.70 9.62
CA ARG A 157 37.21 -12.73 9.50
C ARG A 157 37.52 -12.00 10.81
N LEU A 158 36.50 -11.69 11.62
CA LEU A 158 36.71 -11.07 12.94
C LEU A 158 37.35 -12.05 13.93
N ASP A 159 36.99 -13.32 13.88
CA ASP A 159 37.61 -14.35 14.72
C ASP A 159 39.07 -14.65 14.31
N HIS A 160 39.46 -14.40 13.06
CA HIS A 160 40.86 -14.47 12.61
C HIS A 160 41.65 -13.17 12.79
N ALA A 161 41.00 -12.01 12.93
CA ALA A 161 41.67 -10.73 13.19
C ALA A 161 41.95 -10.49 14.69
N GLY A 162 41.48 -11.39 15.58
CA GLY A 162 41.60 -11.24 17.03
C GLY A 162 42.87 -11.82 17.67
N VAL A 163 43.84 -12.35 16.89
CA VAL A 163 45.01 -13.02 17.48
C VAL A 163 46.31 -12.19 17.45
N ASP A 164 46.45 -11.17 16.59
CA ASP A 164 47.79 -10.54 16.41
C ASP A 164 47.91 -9.02 16.63
N GLU A 165 46.89 -8.30 17.08
CA GLU A 165 47.02 -6.83 17.20
C GLU A 165 46.62 -6.25 18.56
N PHE A 166 47.29 -6.74 19.60
CA PHE A 166 47.59 -5.93 20.79
C PHE A 166 48.82 -5.06 20.52
N ARG A 167 48.68 -4.03 19.68
CA ARG A 167 49.63 -2.90 19.65
C ARG A 167 48.85 -1.60 19.74
N TYR A 168 48.79 -1.09 20.97
CA TYR A 168 48.32 0.24 21.32
C TYR A 168 48.86 1.29 20.35
N THR A 169 47.97 1.94 19.58
CA THR A 169 48.15 3.33 19.19
C THR A 169 46.89 4.09 19.52
N GLU A 170 47.02 4.84 20.61
CA GLU A 170 46.07 5.77 21.17
C GLU A 170 46.01 7.01 20.26
N HIS A 171 44.97 7.14 19.44
CA HIS A 171 44.65 8.43 18.82
C HIS A 171 43.16 8.74 18.94
N SER A 172 42.90 9.61 19.93
CA SER A 172 41.69 10.42 20.06
C SER A 172 41.34 11.10 18.75
N GLY A 173 40.16 10.79 18.24
CA GLY A 173 39.53 11.48 17.12
C GLY A 173 38.07 11.10 17.08
N THR A 174 37.22 11.88 17.76
CA THR A 174 35.77 11.77 17.76
C THR A 174 35.22 11.96 16.35
N ALA A 175 34.95 10.86 15.66
CA ALA A 175 34.10 10.82 14.48
C ALA A 175 32.85 9.99 14.83
N ASP A 176 31.70 10.64 14.83
CA ASP A 176 30.37 10.04 14.99
C ASP A 176 30.16 8.93 13.95
N VAL A 177 30.39 7.69 14.35
CA VAL A 177 30.05 6.52 13.55
C VAL A 177 28.55 6.28 13.72
N ALA A 178 27.77 6.74 12.74
CA ALA A 178 26.35 6.48 12.64
C ALA A 178 26.10 4.95 12.57
N VAL A 179 25.61 4.39 13.68
CA VAL A 179 25.26 2.98 13.78
C VAL A 179 23.98 2.75 12.97
N PRO A 180 23.98 1.87 11.95
CA PRO A 180 22.76 1.58 11.20
C PRO A 180 21.74 0.87 12.11
N PHE A 181 20.60 1.52 12.33
CA PHE A 181 19.49 1.01 13.12
C PHE A 181 18.84 -0.20 12.44
N THR A 182 19.15 -1.40 12.91
CA THR A 182 18.60 -2.67 12.40
C THR A 182 17.51 -3.24 13.31
N ALA A 183 16.45 -2.47 13.62
CA ALA A 183 15.45 -2.93 14.59
C ALA A 183 14.44 -3.96 14.05
N PHE A 184 14.24 -4.10 12.73
CA PHE A 184 13.12 -4.89 12.21
C PHE A 184 13.47 -6.02 11.21
N ILE A 185 14.74 -6.32 10.99
CA ILE A 185 15.15 -7.35 10.00
C ILE A 185 14.94 -8.79 10.51
N GLY A 186 14.53 -8.99 11.77
CA GLY A 186 14.52 -10.32 12.41
C GLY A 186 13.16 -10.97 12.71
N GLN A 187 12.04 -10.24 12.69
CA GLN A 187 10.82 -10.72 13.37
C GLN A 187 9.74 -11.37 12.50
N ALA A 188 9.85 -11.37 11.17
CA ALA A 188 8.81 -11.93 10.30
C ALA A 188 8.79 -13.48 10.21
N ARG A 189 9.63 -14.21 10.97
CA ARG A 189 9.88 -15.65 10.73
C ARG A 189 9.20 -16.64 11.68
N ARG A 190 8.26 -16.24 12.54
CA ARG A 190 7.65 -17.17 13.52
C ARG A 190 6.17 -16.93 13.79
N LEU A 191 5.31 -17.03 12.78
CA LEU A 191 3.89 -17.38 12.98
C LEU A 191 3.38 -18.13 11.74
N SER A 192 3.70 -19.41 11.66
CA SER A 192 3.05 -20.41 10.80
C SER A 192 2.87 -21.67 11.62
#